data_AF-A0A7Y6ZRQ6-F1
#
_entry.id   AF-A0A7Y6ZRQ6-F1
#
_cell.length_a   1.000
_cell.length_b   1.000
_cell.length_c   1.000
_cell.angle_alpha   90.00
_cell.angle_beta   90.00
_cell.angle_gamma   90.00
#
_symmetry.space_group_name_H-M   'P 1'
#
loop_
_entity.id
_entity.type
_entity.pdbx_description
1 polymer ?
#
loop_
_entity_poly.entity_id
_entity_poly.type
_entity_poly.pdbx_seq_one_letter_code
_entity_poly.pdbx_strand_id
1 'polypeptide(L)'
;MKKLIEKPYLFFLGIIPVLFIFGYLNKGQSINLEYFGGIFSIRFWPVTLFSCVFFLLISFNYLTLHWTDKRPKKVLSALHIILQLISFLVFYYYKSTYQGVLNESFNQINSVLILSVLLFIFATMIHLINFFAALTSKSK
;
A
#
# COMPACT_ATOMS: atom_id res chain seq x y z
N MET A 1 -16.99 7.75 5.32
CA MET A 1 -16.09 8.20 4.23
C MET A 1 -15.81 9.72 4.22
N LYS A 2 -16.80 10.62 4.45
CA LYS A 2 -16.56 12.09 4.39
C LYS A 2 -15.35 12.56 5.21
N LYS A 3 -15.24 12.16 6.49
CA LYS A 3 -14.12 12.57 7.37
C LYS A 3 -12.74 12.00 6.96
N LEU A 4 -12.68 10.78 6.41
CA LEU A 4 -11.44 10.15 5.97
C LEU A 4 -10.89 10.77 4.69
N ILE A 5 -11.79 11.20 3.78
CA ILE A 5 -11.43 11.89 2.55
C ILE A 5 -11.01 13.35 2.84
N GLU A 6 -11.55 13.95 3.89
CA GLU A 6 -11.18 15.30 4.33
C GLU A 6 -9.82 15.36 5.01
N LYS A 7 -9.43 14.29 5.71
CA LYS A 7 -8.15 14.18 6.43
C LYS A 7 -7.43 12.88 6.06
N PRO A 8 -6.96 12.73 4.81
CA PRO A 8 -6.31 11.51 4.33
C PRO A 8 -5.06 11.14 5.15
N TYR A 9 -4.35 12.12 5.71
CA TYR A 9 -3.20 11.87 6.59
C TYR A 9 -3.57 11.00 7.81
N LEU A 10 -4.75 11.20 8.43
CA LEU A 10 -5.19 10.41 9.58
C LEU A 10 -5.45 8.94 9.20
N PHE A 11 -5.96 8.70 7.98
CA PHE A 11 -6.16 7.34 7.49
C PHE A 11 -4.83 6.59 7.37
N PHE A 12 -3.85 7.20 6.68
CA PHE A 12 -2.54 6.58 6.49
C PHE A 12 -1.73 6.47 7.77
N LEU A 13 -1.92 7.38 8.73
CA LEU A 13 -1.28 7.25 10.05
C LEU A 13 -1.94 6.14 10.89
N GLY A 14 -3.27 6.03 10.83
CA GLY A 14 -4.04 5.03 11.57
C GLY A 14 -3.84 3.59 11.09
N ILE A 15 -3.50 3.37 9.82
CA ILE A 15 -3.25 2.03 9.29
C ILE A 15 -1.88 1.46 9.71
N ILE A 16 -0.90 2.32 10.02
CA ILE A 16 0.45 1.91 10.43
C ILE A 16 0.46 0.94 11.61
N PRO A 17 -0.17 1.23 12.77
CA PRO A 17 -0.16 0.29 13.90
C PRO A 17 -0.82 -1.05 13.54
N VAL A 18 -1.88 -1.04 12.72
CA VAL A 18 -2.56 -2.26 12.25
C VAL A 18 -1.60 -3.11 11.43
N LEU A 19 -0.90 -2.51 10.46
CA LEU A 19 0.08 -3.19 9.62
C LEU A 19 1.24 -3.70 10.46
N PHE A 20 1.76 -2.89 11.37
CA PHE A 20 2.90 -3.25 12.21
C PHE A 20 2.60 -4.48 13.08
N ILE A 21 1.46 -4.48 13.78
CA ILE A 21 1.01 -5.62 14.59
C ILE A 21 0.87 -6.86 13.70
N PHE A 22 0.21 -6.71 12.55
CA PHE A 22 0.03 -7.81 11.62
C PHE A 22 1.37 -8.39 11.12
N GLY A 23 2.31 -7.54 10.72
CA GLY A 23 3.63 -7.96 10.27
C GLY A 23 4.43 -8.64 11.37
N TYR A 24 4.32 -8.15 12.60
CA TYR A 24 5.01 -8.71 13.75
C TYR A 24 4.53 -10.13 14.06
N LEU A 25 3.21 -10.36 14.02
CA LEU A 25 2.61 -11.69 14.18
C LEU A 25 3.03 -12.67 13.08
N ASN A 26 3.29 -12.18 11.86
CA ASN A 26 3.65 -13.00 10.71
C ASN A 26 5.16 -12.93 10.37
N LYS A 27 6.01 -12.43 11.27
CA LYS A 27 7.42 -12.09 10.96
C LYS A 27 8.29 -13.26 10.48
N GLY A 28 7.95 -14.48 10.87
CA GLY A 28 8.68 -15.70 10.49
C GLY A 28 8.26 -16.27 9.13
N GLN A 29 7.24 -15.68 8.48
CA GLN A 29 6.70 -16.20 7.23
C GLN A 29 7.40 -15.56 6.02
N SER A 30 7.46 -16.34 4.93
CA SER A 30 8.01 -15.90 3.65
C SER A 30 7.17 -16.43 2.50
N ILE A 31 7.16 -15.67 1.41
CA ILE A 31 6.61 -16.08 0.12
C ILE A 31 7.80 -16.57 -0.70
N ASN A 32 7.81 -17.84 -1.07
CA ASN A 32 8.92 -18.46 -1.81
C ASN A 32 8.53 -18.59 -3.28
N LEU A 33 9.11 -17.74 -4.12
CA LEU A 33 8.86 -17.75 -5.56
C LEU A 33 9.96 -18.57 -6.24
N GLU A 34 9.58 -19.57 -7.04
CA GLU A 34 10.54 -20.25 -7.90
C GLU A 34 10.88 -19.37 -9.11
N TYR A 35 12.17 -19.23 -9.39
CA TYR A 35 12.67 -18.42 -10.49
C TYR A 35 13.96 -19.04 -11.05
N PHE A 36 13.92 -19.47 -12.33
CA PHE A 36 15.06 -20.04 -13.07
C PHE A 36 15.89 -21.07 -12.30
N GLY A 37 15.23 -22.03 -11.63
CA GLY A 37 15.90 -23.09 -10.87
C GLY A 37 16.42 -22.67 -9.49
N GLY A 38 16.14 -21.44 -9.04
CA GLY A 38 16.37 -20.96 -7.68
C GLY A 38 15.07 -20.57 -6.97
N ILE A 39 15.17 -20.31 -5.65
CA ILE A 39 14.05 -19.82 -4.84
C ILE A 39 14.33 -18.38 -4.41
N PHE A 40 13.47 -17.46 -4.83
CA PHE A 40 13.44 -16.10 -4.35
C PHE A 40 12.47 -15.98 -3.16
N SER A 41 13.00 -15.82 -1.96
CA SER A 41 12.21 -15.75 -0.73
C SER A 41 11.95 -14.31 -0.31
N ILE A 42 10.68 -13.90 -0.33
CA ILE A 42 10.23 -12.59 0.14
C ILE A 42 9.77 -12.75 1.59
N ARG A 43 10.56 -12.23 2.53
CA ARG A 43 10.20 -12.24 3.96
C ARG A 43 9.12 -11.20 4.26
N PHE A 44 8.14 -11.58 5.07
CA PHE A 44 6.98 -10.75 5.36
C PHE A 44 7.29 -9.52 6.22
N TRP A 45 8.24 -9.67 7.15
CA TRP A 45 8.62 -8.61 8.08
C TRP A 45 9.22 -7.38 7.38
N PRO A 46 10.25 -7.49 6.52
CA PRO A 46 10.76 -6.36 5.75
C PRO A 46 9.69 -5.66 4.89
N VAL A 47 8.81 -6.42 4.22
CA VAL A 47 7.72 -5.85 3.40
C VAL A 47 6.77 -5.02 4.26
N THR A 48 6.47 -5.49 5.47
CA THR A 48 5.59 -4.76 6.39
C THR A 48 6.26 -3.49 6.92
N LEU A 49 7.55 -3.55 7.30
CA LEU A 49 8.29 -2.36 7.75
C LEU A 49 8.39 -1.32 6.63
N PHE A 50 8.72 -1.75 5.41
CA PHE A 50 8.71 -0.89 4.23
C PHE A 50 7.35 -0.21 4.06
N SER A 51 6.26 -0.97 4.15
CA SER A 51 4.89 -0.44 4.05
C SER A 51 4.57 0.58 5.15
N CYS A 52 5.01 0.34 6.38
CA CYS A 52 4.81 1.27 7.49
C CYS A 52 5.52 2.61 7.24
N VAL A 53 6.79 2.56 6.83
CA VAL A 53 7.57 3.76 6.48
C VAL A 53 6.94 4.48 5.29
N PHE A 54 6.52 3.73 4.27
CA PHE A 54 5.86 4.29 3.11
C PHE A 54 4.57 5.04 3.46
N PHE A 55 3.71 4.46 4.32
CA PHE A 55 2.50 5.13 4.78
C PHE A 55 2.75 6.31 5.69
N LEU A 56 3.82 6.27 6.47
CA LEU A 56 4.28 7.43 7.24
C LEU A 56 4.62 8.59 6.29
N LEU A 57 5.37 8.34 5.22
CA LEU A 57 5.71 9.34 4.20
C LEU A 57 4.47 9.89 3.48
N ILE A 58 3.53 9.03 3.09
CA ILE A 58 2.25 9.47 2.50
C ILE A 58 1.47 10.35 3.47
N SER A 59 1.42 9.97 4.75
CA SER A 59 0.73 10.74 5.78
C SER A 59 1.36 12.13 5.92
N PHE A 60 2.70 12.20 5.96
CA PHE A 60 3.43 13.46 5.96
C PHE A 60 3.15 14.31 4.71
N ASN A 61 3.10 13.73 3.52
CA ASN A 61 2.75 14.48 2.30
C ASN A 61 1.38 15.17 2.42
N TYR A 62 0.36 14.45 2.90
CA TYR A 62 -0.96 15.04 3.12
C TYR A 62 -0.97 16.06 4.27
N LEU A 63 -0.15 15.85 5.31
CA LEU A 63 -0.01 16.80 6.41
C LEU A 63 0.65 18.10 5.95
N THR A 64 1.65 18.04 5.08
CA THR A 64 2.29 19.22 4.47
C THR A 64 1.30 20.06 3.67
N LEU A 65 0.41 19.42 2.90
CA LEU A 65 -0.66 20.13 2.20
C LEU A 65 -1.60 20.83 3.19
N HIS A 66 -1.95 20.17 4.29
CA HIS A 66 -2.77 20.75 5.35
C HIS A 66 -2.08 21.94 6.03
N TRP A 67 -0.77 21.86 6.31
CA TRP A 67 0.00 22.96 6.90
C TRP A 67 0.19 24.16 5.98
N THR A 68 0.12 23.96 4.66
CA THR A 68 0.27 25.03 3.66
C THR A 68 -1.08 25.54 3.14
N ASP A 69 -2.19 25.19 3.81
CA ASP A 69 -3.57 25.49 3.41
C ASP A 69 -3.92 25.09 1.95
N LYS A 70 -3.20 24.10 1.42
CA LYS A 70 -3.42 23.54 0.09
C LYS A 70 -4.34 22.33 0.18
N ARG A 71 -5.35 22.29 -0.68
CA ARG A 71 -6.34 21.21 -0.68
C ARG A 71 -6.14 20.29 -1.88
N PRO A 72 -5.80 19.01 -1.67
CA PRO A 72 -5.78 18.03 -2.75
C PRO A 72 -7.19 17.79 -3.30
N LYS A 73 -7.28 17.34 -4.56
CA LYS A 73 -8.56 17.01 -5.17
C LYS A 73 -9.17 15.82 -4.41
N LYS A 74 -10.36 16.02 -3.83
CA LYS A 74 -11.05 15.02 -3.00
C LYS A 74 -11.24 13.68 -3.73
N VAL A 75 -11.58 13.73 -5.02
CA VAL A 75 -11.77 12.53 -5.85
C VAL A 75 -10.49 11.72 -5.97
N LEU A 76 -9.36 12.36 -6.28
CA LEU A 76 -8.07 11.67 -6.40
C LEU A 76 -7.59 11.15 -5.04
N SER A 77 -7.85 11.87 -3.94
CA SER A 77 -7.55 11.37 -2.59
C SER A 77 -8.38 10.14 -2.23
N ALA A 78 -9.67 10.13 -2.56
CA ALA A 78 -10.54 8.98 -2.33
C ALA A 78 -10.10 7.78 -3.18
N LEU A 79 -9.79 8.01 -4.45
CA LEU A 79 -9.35 6.99 -5.38
C LEU A 79 -8.00 6.38 -4.95
N HIS A 80 -7.06 7.21 -4.49
CA HIS A 80 -5.82 6.75 -3.88
C HIS A 80 -6.08 5.84 -2.67
N ILE A 81 -6.88 6.29 -1.68
CA ILE A 81 -7.19 5.50 -0.48
C ILE A 81 -7.81 4.15 -0.86
N ILE A 82 -8.79 4.15 -1.77
CA ILE A 82 -9.51 2.94 -2.18
C ILE A 82 -8.56 1.96 -2.88
N LEU A 83 -7.80 2.41 -3.87
CA LEU A 83 -6.88 1.54 -4.60
C LEU A 83 -5.77 0.99 -3.71
N GLN A 84 -5.25 1.83 -2.80
CA GLN A 84 -4.23 1.42 -1.85
C GLN A 84 -4.78 0.35 -0.90
N LEU A 85 -6.01 0.52 -0.40
CA LEU A 85 -6.67 -0.48 0.43
C LEU A 85 -6.90 -1.79 -0.34
N ILE A 86 -7.38 -1.72 -1.59
CA ILE A 86 -7.58 -2.89 -2.45
C ILE A 86 -6.26 -3.61 -2.69
N SER A 87 -5.17 -2.88 -3.00
CA SER A 87 -3.84 -3.47 -3.19
C SER A 87 -3.41 -4.31 -1.97
N PHE A 88 -3.54 -3.76 -0.76
CA PHE A 88 -3.23 -4.49 0.47
C PHE A 88 -4.14 -5.69 0.67
N LEU A 89 -5.46 -5.55 0.46
CA LEU A 89 -6.39 -6.68 0.57
C LEU A 89 -6.03 -7.82 -0.39
N VAL A 90 -5.67 -7.50 -1.64
CA VAL A 90 -5.24 -8.49 -2.64
C VAL A 90 -3.93 -9.16 -2.21
N PHE A 91 -2.95 -8.40 -1.69
CA PHE A 91 -1.71 -8.94 -1.17
C PHE A 91 -1.93 -9.89 0.02
N TYR A 92 -2.79 -9.50 0.96
CA TYR A 92 -3.13 -10.33 2.11
C TYR A 92 -3.92 -11.58 1.73
N TYR A 93 -4.85 -11.46 0.78
CA TYR A 93 -5.57 -12.60 0.23
C TYR A 93 -4.58 -13.60 -0.40
N TYR A 94 -3.67 -13.12 -1.26
CA TYR A 94 -2.60 -13.95 -1.81
C TYR A 94 -1.83 -14.68 -0.71
N LYS A 95 -1.38 -13.94 0.31
CA LYS A 95 -0.62 -14.50 1.43
C LYS A 95 -1.41 -15.57 2.19
N SER A 96 -2.72 -15.40 2.38
CA SER A 96 -3.55 -16.33 3.13
C SER A 96 -3.82 -17.62 2.36
N THR A 97 -3.91 -17.54 1.04
CA THR A 97 -4.17 -18.68 0.16
C THR A 97 -2.88 -19.40 -0.22
N TYR A 98 -1.73 -18.72 -0.18
CA TYR A 98 -0.44 -19.30 -0.52
C TYR A 98 -0.03 -20.41 0.46
N GLN A 99 -0.09 -21.67 0.02
CA GLN A 99 0.28 -22.87 0.80
C GLN A 99 1.72 -23.34 0.54
N GLY A 100 2.56 -22.52 -0.09
CA GLY A 100 3.91 -22.91 -0.51
C GLY A 100 3.96 -23.52 -1.91
N VAL A 101 5.14 -24.03 -2.26
CA VAL A 101 5.51 -24.46 -3.62
C VAL A 101 4.76 -25.72 -4.08
N LEU A 102 4.25 -26.54 -3.16
CA LEU A 102 3.93 -27.94 -3.47
C LEU A 102 2.56 -28.20 -4.11
N ASN A 103 1.64 -27.24 -4.21
CA ASN A 103 0.22 -27.58 -4.49
C ASN A 103 -0.59 -26.65 -5.41
N GLU A 104 0.03 -25.70 -6.12
CA GLU A 104 -0.75 -24.69 -6.84
C GLU A 104 -0.39 -24.59 -8.32
N SER A 105 -1.41 -24.29 -9.14
CA SER A 105 -1.21 -23.90 -10.53
C SER A 105 -0.41 -22.58 -10.57
N PHE A 106 0.92 -22.71 -10.64
CA PHE A 106 1.92 -21.67 -10.40
C PHE A 106 1.66 -20.32 -11.09
N ASN A 107 0.91 -20.30 -12.19
CA ASN A 107 0.61 -19.07 -12.95
C ASN A 107 -0.46 -18.18 -12.32
N GLN A 108 -1.57 -18.74 -11.80
CA GLN A 108 -2.70 -17.92 -11.37
C GLN A 108 -2.41 -17.19 -10.05
N ILE A 109 -1.86 -17.90 -9.07
CA ILE A 109 -1.54 -17.30 -7.77
C ILE A 109 -0.49 -16.20 -7.92
N ASN A 110 0.59 -16.42 -8.67
CA ASN A 110 1.61 -15.39 -8.88
C ASN A 110 1.07 -14.14 -9.59
N SER A 111 0.07 -14.27 -10.46
CA SER A 111 -0.59 -13.12 -11.09
C SER A 111 -1.35 -12.24 -10.08
N VAL A 112 -1.89 -12.82 -8.99
CA VAL A 112 -2.54 -12.06 -7.92
C VAL A 112 -1.52 -11.23 -7.13
N LEU A 113 -0.34 -11.79 -6.85
CA LEU A 113 0.76 -11.02 -6.23
C LEU A 113 1.19 -9.87 -7.14
N ILE A 114 1.40 -10.13 -8.43
CA ILE A 114 1.74 -9.09 -9.41
C ILE A 114 0.65 -8.00 -9.46
N LEU A 115 -0.62 -8.39 -9.50
CA LEU A 115 -1.75 -7.46 -9.47
C LEU A 115 -1.73 -6.58 -8.22
N SER A 116 -1.45 -7.15 -7.04
CA SER A 116 -1.36 -6.38 -5.80
C SER A 116 -0.28 -5.29 -5.88
N VAL A 117 0.88 -5.61 -6.46
CA VAL A 117 2.00 -4.67 -6.65
C VAL A 117 1.64 -3.60 -7.69
N LEU A 118 1.02 -3.97 -8.81
CA LEU A 118 0.60 -3.01 -9.82
C LEU A 118 -0.44 -2.03 -9.28
N LEU A 119 -1.41 -2.51 -8.50
CA LEU A 119 -2.39 -1.66 -7.83
C LEU A 119 -1.73 -0.70 -6.82
N PHE A 120 -0.73 -1.17 -6.06
CA PHE A 120 0.04 -0.35 -5.13
C PHE A 120 0.75 0.80 -5.88
N ILE A 121 1.45 0.47 -6.96
CA ILE A 121 2.18 1.44 -7.77
C ILE A 121 1.21 2.46 -8.37
N PHE A 122 0.10 2.00 -8.94
CA PHE A 122 -0.89 2.89 -9.54
C PHE A 122 -1.52 3.84 -8.53
N ALA A 123 -1.91 3.32 -7.35
CA ALA A 123 -2.40 4.13 -6.23
C ALA A 123 -1.38 5.20 -5.80
N THR A 124 -0.10 4.82 -5.74
CA THR A 124 1.01 5.74 -5.43
C THR A 124 1.16 6.83 -6.49
N MET A 125 1.07 6.50 -7.78
CA MET A 125 1.14 7.49 -8.85
C MET A 125 0.01 8.53 -8.75
N ILE A 126 -1.21 8.08 -8.46
CA ILE A 126 -2.36 8.97 -8.24
C ILE A 126 -2.13 9.89 -7.03
N HIS A 127 -1.55 9.37 -5.95
CA HIS A 127 -1.16 10.18 -4.80
C HIS A 127 -0.18 11.28 -5.20
N LEU A 128 0.91 10.92 -5.89
CA LEU A 128 1.95 11.87 -6.29
C LEU A 128 1.39 12.94 -7.22
N ILE A 129 0.62 12.56 -8.25
CA ILE A 129 -0.03 13.51 -9.16
C ILE A 129 -0.91 14.48 -8.37
N ASN A 130 -1.73 13.98 -7.45
CA ASN A 130 -2.63 14.81 -6.66
C ASN A 130 -1.87 15.72 -5.69
N PHE A 131 -0.80 15.20 -5.08
CA PHE A 131 0.05 15.96 -4.16
C PHE A 131 0.76 17.11 -4.88
N PHE A 132 1.45 16.83 -6.00
CA PHE A 132 2.14 17.86 -6.76
C PHE A 132 1.17 18.86 -7.39
N ALA A 133 0.02 18.41 -7.93
CA ALA A 133 -1.00 19.32 -8.44
C ALA A 133 -1.57 20.25 -7.35
N ALA A 134 -1.74 19.75 -6.13
CA ALA A 134 -2.15 20.58 -5.00
C ALA A 134 -1.01 21.53 -4.60
N LEU A 135 0.22 21.05 -4.53
CA LEU A 135 1.39 21.82 -4.13
C LEU A 135 1.70 22.98 -5.08
N THR A 136 1.46 22.84 -6.39
CA THR A 136 1.67 23.91 -7.37
C THR A 136 0.46 24.82 -7.53
N SER A 137 -0.71 24.43 -6.99
CA SER A 137 -1.88 25.30 -7.00
C SER A 137 -1.70 26.52 -6.10
N LYS A 138 -2.39 27.61 -6.44
CA LYS A 138 -2.46 28.80 -5.59
C LYS A 138 -3.02 28.40 -4.22
N SER A 139 -2.43 28.94 -3.15
CA SER A 139 -3.03 28.83 -1.82
C SER A 139 -4.44 29.39 -1.87
N LYS A 140 -5.35 28.77 -1.10
CA LYS A 140 -6.67 29.35 -0.89
C LYS A 140 -6.61 30.49 0.09
#